data_AF-A0A1G5AUI2-F1
#
_entry.id   AF-A0A1G5AUI2-F1
#
_cell.length_a   1.000
_cell.length_b   1.000
_cell.length_c   1.000
_cell.angle_alpha   90.00
_cell.angle_beta   90.00
_cell.angle_gamma   90.00
#
_symmetry.space_group_name_H-M   'P 1'
#
loop_
_entity.id
_entity.type
_entity.pdbx_description
1 polymer ?
#
loop_
_entity_poly.entity_id
_entity_poly.type
_entity_poly.pdbx_seq_one_letter_code
_entity_poly.pdbx_strand_id
1 'polypeptide(L)'
;MSWRESCSKYTAIGKGSYGMVYELFNNGVSTGQVVKEFNDGEFRDKRRFLREIDILLKLHFHPNIINIIEYSKSDDSPWFRMPKAPYTLHHYVKNSVESLTEEEAIYLIEQILEALEHAHQHDILHRDLAPSNILLFPDVISGQVTLKVADFSLGRDFTSESAPLTKTIDMGLGQDGFVAPEQHEQTSQTTVQSDIYSVGALLAFMLTKKDPRLYKPTGRIRSIIDKCMDTELTRRPKDIKALKEMVIYYKKITSNKVRRNIEDIISEYNRYKLLNFDYMNDLSKHLLNYEEHSQGGWTYNLYFKPLINIRYDLITYWCQKADMYSVHKFVQNYCKQLLRINKQTGWGFKAMEKLGGFIMGVFNNVSYIDTKLLIFRTIIECRCGFPELSGHLKELMSKEYDVDNLTHYSMLILEKKETLLEYRDDYENSIRHYSFIEALEIL
;
A
#
# COMPACT_ATOMS: atom_id res chain seq x y z
N MET A 1 47.60 -2.91 17.99
CA MET A 1 48.16 -1.84 17.14
C MET A 1 47.16 -0.72 17.07
N SER A 2 47.63 0.53 17.10
CA SER A 2 46.75 1.69 16.98
C SER A 2 46.39 1.86 15.49
N TRP A 3 45.12 2.07 15.15
CA TRP A 3 44.73 2.30 13.76
C TRP A 3 45.46 3.49 13.12
N ARG A 4 45.95 4.44 13.95
CA ARG A 4 46.73 5.61 13.54
C ARG A 4 48.07 5.24 12.89
N GLU A 5 48.66 4.10 13.25
CA GLU A 5 49.94 3.62 12.68
C GLU A 5 49.78 3.09 11.24
N SER A 6 48.55 2.82 10.81
CA SER A 6 48.24 2.28 9.48
C SER A 6 47.88 3.35 8.44
N CYS A 7 47.99 4.63 8.77
CA CYS A 7 47.77 5.74 7.85
C CYS A 7 48.81 6.86 7.99
N SER A 8 49.09 7.58 6.90
CA SER A 8 49.99 8.75 6.94
C SER A 8 49.35 10.02 7.51
N LYS A 9 48.03 10.15 7.37
CA LYS A 9 47.22 11.28 7.85
C LYS A 9 45.77 10.84 8.02
N TYR A 10 45.04 11.49 8.93
CA TYR A 10 43.60 11.33 9.09
C TYR A 10 42.91 12.68 9.31
N THR A 11 41.62 12.76 8.96
CA THR A 11 40.79 13.97 9.13
C THR A 11 39.44 13.57 9.71
N ALA A 12 38.95 14.31 10.70
CA ALA A 12 37.60 14.10 11.23
C ALA A 12 36.55 14.55 10.20
N ILE A 13 35.59 13.68 9.89
CA ILE A 13 34.56 13.93 8.86
C ILE A 13 33.14 13.92 9.42
N GLY A 14 32.95 13.49 10.66
CA GLY A 14 31.64 13.49 11.29
C GLY A 14 31.69 13.00 12.73
N LYS A 15 30.74 13.44 13.54
CA LYS A 15 30.53 12.98 14.91
C LYS A 15 29.24 12.17 14.96
N GLY A 16 29.33 10.91 15.34
CA GLY A 16 28.17 10.05 15.63
C GLY A 16 27.72 10.20 17.08
N SER A 17 26.70 9.43 17.47
CA SER A 17 26.11 9.46 18.83
C SER A 17 27.13 9.18 19.94
N TYR A 18 28.11 8.31 19.69
CA TYR A 18 29.05 7.81 20.70
C TYR A 18 30.51 7.80 20.22
N GLY A 19 30.84 8.48 19.11
CA GLY A 19 32.18 8.39 18.55
C GLY A 19 32.45 9.37 17.41
N MET A 20 33.74 9.53 17.08
CA MET A 20 34.21 10.35 15.98
C MET A 20 34.54 9.47 14.78
N VAL A 21 34.20 9.95 13.58
CA VAL A 21 34.53 9.29 12.32
C VAL A 21 35.69 10.02 11.66
N TYR A 22 36.75 9.27 11.36
CA TYR A 22 37.96 9.78 10.70
C TYR A 22 38.12 9.15 9.32
N GLU A 23 38.35 9.96 8.30
CA GLU A 23 38.83 9.50 7.00
C GLU A 23 40.35 9.31 7.02
N LEU A 24 40.82 8.25 6.38
CA LEU A 24 42.22 7.87 6.36
C LEU A 24 42.88 8.18 5.02
N PHE A 25 44.10 8.71 5.06
CA PHE A 25 44.90 9.09 3.91
C PHE A 25 46.28 8.43 3.92
N ASN A 26 46.70 7.92 2.76
CA ASN A 26 48.05 7.39 2.52
C ASN A 26 48.72 8.19 1.42
N ASN A 27 49.89 8.76 1.73
CA ASN A 27 50.68 9.60 0.82
C ASN A 27 49.83 10.72 0.17
N GLY A 28 48.94 11.33 0.96
CA GLY A 28 48.05 12.40 0.52
C GLY A 28 46.78 11.95 -0.23
N VAL A 29 46.62 10.65 -0.52
CA VAL A 29 45.47 10.09 -1.23
C VAL A 29 44.50 9.44 -0.24
N SER A 30 43.19 9.65 -0.43
CA SER A 30 42.17 8.97 0.37
C SER A 30 42.25 7.46 0.15
N THR A 31 42.22 6.71 1.23
CA THR A 31 42.19 5.23 1.19
C THR A 31 40.81 4.67 0.83
N GLY A 32 39.78 5.53 0.76
CA GLY A 32 38.40 5.08 0.65
C GLY A 32 37.88 4.37 1.90
N GLN A 33 38.54 4.55 3.05
CA GLN A 33 38.19 3.93 4.33
C GLN A 33 38.02 4.97 5.43
N VAL A 34 37.18 4.65 6.40
CA VAL A 34 36.94 5.45 7.61
C VAL A 34 37.11 4.60 8.87
N VAL A 35 37.49 5.24 9.96
CA VAL A 35 37.50 4.65 11.31
C VAL A 35 36.47 5.38 12.16
N LYS A 36 35.54 4.62 12.75
CA LYS A 36 34.69 5.09 13.84
C LYS A 36 35.40 4.74 15.14
N GLU A 37 35.74 5.75 15.93
CA GLU A 37 36.43 5.60 17.22
C GLU A 37 35.52 6.11 18.34
N PHE A 38 35.37 5.31 19.39
CA PHE A 38 34.74 5.76 20.61
C PHE A 38 35.64 6.80 21.28
N ASN A 39 35.14 8.02 21.38
CA ASN A 39 35.78 9.13 22.09
C ASN A 39 34.94 9.44 23.32
N ASP A 40 35.63 9.71 24.44
CA ASP A 40 35.14 10.11 25.78
C ASP A 40 33.61 10.21 25.96
N GLY A 41 33.07 9.40 26.88
CA GLY A 41 31.64 9.28 27.12
C GLY A 41 31.35 8.30 28.28
N GLU A 42 30.08 8.20 28.69
CA GLU A 42 29.71 7.33 29.81
C GLU A 42 29.98 5.84 29.51
N PHE A 43 30.20 5.03 30.55
CA PHE A 43 30.38 3.58 30.44
C PHE A 43 29.26 2.87 29.65
N ARG A 44 28.03 3.43 29.71
CA ARG A 44 26.88 2.93 28.95
C ARG A 44 27.07 3.07 27.44
N ASP A 45 27.67 4.17 26.99
CA ASP A 45 27.88 4.47 25.58
C ASP A 45 29.01 3.63 25.00
N LYS A 46 30.07 3.39 25.78
CA LYS A 46 31.12 2.43 25.42
C LYS A 46 30.55 1.02 25.21
N ARG A 47 29.66 0.54 26.10
CA ARG A 47 28.99 -0.77 25.94
C ARG A 47 28.14 -0.84 24.68
N ARG A 48 27.44 0.24 24.32
CA ARG A 48 26.67 0.31 23.07
C ARG A 48 27.57 0.24 21.84
N PHE A 49 28.69 0.94 21.87
CA PHE A 49 29.68 0.91 20.79
C PHE A 49 30.29 -0.50 20.62
N LEU A 50 30.69 -1.15 21.71
CA LEU A 50 31.17 -2.53 21.67
C LEU A 50 30.12 -3.50 21.13
N ARG A 51 28.85 -3.30 21.50
CA ARG A 51 27.71 -4.07 21.00
C ARG A 51 27.48 -3.86 19.50
N GLU A 52 27.65 -2.64 18.99
CA GLU A 52 27.60 -2.35 17.56
C GLU A 52 28.65 -3.17 16.80
N ILE A 53 29.88 -3.22 17.31
CA ILE A 53 30.94 -4.08 16.74
C ILE A 53 30.49 -5.55 16.74
N ASP A 54 29.98 -6.06 17.87
CA ASP A 54 29.50 -7.44 17.97
C ASP A 54 28.40 -7.77 16.96
N ILE A 55 27.43 -6.88 16.80
CA ILE A 55 26.33 -7.05 15.85
C ILE A 55 26.85 -7.04 14.41
N LEU A 56 27.70 -6.08 14.04
CA LEU A 56 28.25 -6.00 12.69
C LEU A 56 29.14 -7.20 12.35
N LEU A 57 29.82 -7.79 13.34
CA LEU A 57 30.58 -9.03 13.16
C LEU A 57 29.64 -10.25 12.98
N LYS A 58 28.50 -10.30 13.70
CA LYS A 58 27.48 -11.35 13.50
C LYS A 58 26.82 -11.26 12.12
N LEU A 59 26.58 -10.05 11.62
CA LEU A 59 25.94 -9.78 10.33
C LEU A 59 26.95 -9.66 9.16
N HIS A 60 28.19 -10.06 9.39
CA HIS A 60 29.27 -9.93 8.41
C HIS A 60 28.99 -10.75 7.15
N PHE A 61 29.52 -10.29 6.00
CA PHE A 61 29.40 -10.89 4.66
C PHE A 61 28.08 -10.61 3.94
N HIS A 62 27.16 -9.83 4.51
CA HIS A 62 25.99 -9.39 3.78
C HIS A 62 26.30 -8.20 2.85
N PRO A 63 25.94 -8.25 1.54
CA PRO A 63 26.28 -7.19 0.59
C PRO A 63 25.66 -5.83 0.96
N ASN A 64 24.47 -5.83 1.57
CA ASN A 64 23.74 -4.61 1.94
C ASN A 64 23.89 -4.19 3.41
N ILE A 65 24.86 -4.74 4.15
CA ILE A 65 25.25 -4.28 5.49
C ILE A 65 26.68 -3.75 5.43
N ILE A 66 26.99 -2.75 6.26
CA ILE A 66 28.34 -2.22 6.37
C ILE A 66 29.27 -3.24 7.02
N ASN A 67 30.36 -3.57 6.33
CA ASN A 67 31.30 -4.58 6.83
C ASN A 67 32.43 -3.91 7.62
N ILE A 68 32.76 -4.53 8.76
CA ILE A 68 33.98 -4.22 9.50
C ILE A 68 35.17 -4.82 8.77
N ILE A 69 36.14 -3.98 8.43
CA ILE A 69 37.43 -4.36 7.83
C ILE A 69 38.41 -4.77 8.94
N GLU A 70 38.47 -3.97 10.00
CA GLU A 70 39.37 -4.13 11.13
C GLU A 70 38.73 -3.49 12.37
N TYR A 71 39.05 -3.96 13.57
CA TYR A 71 38.52 -3.38 14.80
C TYR A 71 39.44 -3.60 15.99
N SER A 72 39.25 -2.81 17.04
CA SER A 72 39.78 -3.05 18.38
C SER A 72 38.69 -2.83 19.42
N LYS A 73 38.62 -3.73 20.41
CA LYS A 73 37.74 -3.60 21.58
C LYS A 73 38.47 -3.17 22.85
N SER A 74 39.73 -2.75 22.73
CA SER A 74 40.58 -2.36 23.86
C SER A 74 39.87 -1.36 24.78
N ASP A 75 40.04 -1.56 26.10
CA ASP A 75 39.19 -0.93 27.11
C ASP A 75 39.30 0.60 27.25
N ASP A 76 40.27 1.27 26.62
CA ASP A 76 40.37 2.74 26.69
C ASP A 76 39.76 3.47 25.49
N SER A 77 39.83 2.89 24.28
CA SER A 77 39.20 3.47 23.08
C SER A 77 38.93 2.39 22.04
N PRO A 78 37.72 1.78 22.07
CA PRO A 78 37.27 0.88 21.03
C PRO A 78 37.11 1.60 19.69
N TRP A 79 37.40 0.92 18.60
CA TRP A 79 37.24 1.45 17.24
C TRP A 79 36.98 0.36 16.23
N PHE A 80 36.41 0.72 15.08
CA PHE A 80 36.35 -0.15 13.92
C PHE A 80 36.50 0.63 12.61
N ARG A 81 37.06 -0.04 11.61
CA ARG A 81 37.33 0.46 10.26
C ARG A 81 36.31 -0.11 9.29
N MET A 82 35.82 0.72 8.38
CA MET A 82 34.85 0.34 7.36
C MET A 82 35.07 1.13 6.05
N PRO A 83 34.49 0.70 4.92
CA PRO A 83 34.51 1.48 3.69
C PRO A 83 33.88 2.87 3.86
N LYS A 84 34.46 3.88 3.23
CA LYS A 84 33.90 5.23 3.16
C LYS A 84 32.81 5.26 2.09
N ALA A 85 31.59 5.60 2.50
CA ALA A 85 30.52 5.89 1.55
C ALA A 85 30.63 7.35 1.05
N PRO A 86 30.50 7.59 -0.27
CA PRO A 86 30.43 8.95 -0.81
C PRO A 86 29.26 9.76 -0.25
N TYR A 87 28.11 9.10 -0.02
CA TYR A 87 26.87 9.76 0.40
C TYR A 87 26.09 8.92 1.41
N THR A 88 25.37 9.58 2.30
CA THR A 88 24.20 8.99 2.97
C THR A 88 22.97 9.16 2.08
N LEU A 89 21.93 8.35 2.26
CA LEU A 89 20.65 8.52 1.58
C LEU A 89 20.07 9.91 1.87
N HIS A 90 20.23 10.42 3.10
CA HIS A 90 19.84 11.79 3.45
C HIS A 90 20.49 12.82 2.51
N HIS A 91 21.83 12.78 2.41
CA HIS A 91 22.59 13.70 1.57
C HIS A 91 22.19 13.55 0.09
N TYR A 92 22.07 12.32 -0.38
CA TYR A 92 21.76 12.02 -1.78
C TYR A 92 20.38 12.55 -2.19
N VAL A 93 19.34 12.30 -1.40
CA VAL A 93 17.97 12.75 -1.67
C VAL A 93 17.84 14.27 -1.50
N LYS A 94 18.55 14.88 -0.54
CA LYS A 94 18.47 16.32 -0.30
C LYS A 94 19.17 17.16 -1.35
N ASN A 95 20.29 16.65 -1.89
CA ASN A 95 21.08 17.36 -2.89
C ASN A 95 20.71 17.02 -4.34
N SER A 96 19.86 16.02 -4.58
CA SER A 96 19.31 15.80 -5.90
C SER A 96 18.39 16.96 -6.31
N VAL A 97 18.29 17.25 -7.61
CA VAL A 97 17.36 18.28 -8.13
C VAL A 97 15.92 17.81 -7.92
N GLU A 98 15.61 16.59 -8.35
CA GLU A 98 14.27 15.99 -8.27
C GLU A 98 14.20 14.91 -7.19
N SER A 99 13.00 14.59 -6.70
CA SER A 99 12.79 13.42 -5.86
C SER A 99 13.16 12.14 -6.62
N LEU A 100 13.46 11.08 -5.89
CA LEU A 100 13.64 9.78 -6.53
C LEU A 100 12.33 9.35 -7.19
N THR A 101 12.45 8.69 -8.33
CA THR A 101 11.34 8.00 -8.97
C THR A 101 10.91 6.80 -8.13
N GLU A 102 9.68 6.31 -8.35
CA GLU A 102 9.22 5.09 -7.67
C GLU A 102 10.09 3.87 -7.99
N GLU A 103 10.66 3.80 -9.20
CA GLU A 103 11.55 2.71 -9.62
C GLU A 103 12.87 2.74 -8.84
N GLU A 104 13.53 3.90 -8.76
CA GLU A 104 14.75 4.08 -7.98
C GLU A 104 14.52 3.82 -6.49
N ALA A 105 13.43 4.35 -5.94
CA ALA A 105 13.09 4.17 -4.53
C ALA A 105 12.85 2.70 -4.20
N ILE A 106 12.13 1.96 -5.05
CA ILE A 106 11.91 0.51 -4.88
C ILE A 106 13.22 -0.27 -5.00
N TYR A 107 14.08 0.08 -5.95
CA TYR A 107 15.39 -0.57 -6.09
C TYR A 107 16.26 -0.42 -4.83
N LEU A 108 16.23 0.75 -4.18
CA LEU A 108 16.92 0.96 -2.90
C LEU A 108 16.20 0.23 -1.75
N ILE A 109 14.86 0.22 -1.71
CA ILE A 109 14.12 -0.52 -0.68
C ILE A 109 14.42 -2.02 -0.76
N GLU A 110 14.47 -2.63 -1.94
CA GLU A 110 14.80 -4.06 -2.08
C GLU A 110 16.12 -4.40 -1.39
N GLN A 111 17.16 -3.59 -1.58
CA GLN A 111 18.46 -3.76 -0.89
C GLN A 111 18.37 -3.58 0.63
N ILE A 112 17.56 -2.64 1.12
CA ILE A 112 17.31 -2.47 2.57
C ILE A 112 16.57 -3.70 3.13
N LEU A 113 15.60 -4.24 2.39
CA LEU A 113 14.87 -5.43 2.80
C LEU A 113 15.77 -6.67 2.88
N GLU A 114 16.74 -6.83 1.96
CA GLU A 114 17.74 -7.91 2.07
C GLU A 114 18.57 -7.77 3.37
N ALA A 115 19.03 -6.55 3.68
CA ALA A 115 19.79 -6.29 4.91
C ALA A 115 18.97 -6.58 6.18
N LEU A 116 17.71 -6.13 6.23
CA LEU A 116 16.84 -6.34 7.38
C LEU A 116 16.41 -7.79 7.53
N GLU A 117 16.13 -8.50 6.44
CA GLU A 117 15.82 -9.94 6.48
C GLU A 117 16.99 -10.73 7.08
N HIS A 118 18.22 -10.44 6.64
CA HIS A 118 19.42 -11.05 7.19
C HIS A 118 19.60 -10.73 8.69
N ALA A 119 19.38 -9.47 9.10
CA ALA A 119 19.45 -9.07 10.50
C ALA A 119 18.39 -9.78 11.37
N HIS A 120 17.14 -9.81 10.90
CA HIS A 120 16.02 -10.43 11.62
C HIS A 120 16.19 -11.94 11.75
N GLN A 121 16.79 -12.62 10.76
CA GLN A 121 17.17 -14.04 10.85
C GLN A 121 18.21 -14.34 11.94
N HIS A 122 19.00 -13.32 12.33
CA HIS A 122 19.96 -13.40 13.42
C HIS A 122 19.42 -12.76 14.72
N ASP A 123 18.10 -12.62 14.83
CA ASP A 123 17.42 -12.07 16.00
C ASP A 123 17.84 -10.62 16.34
N ILE A 124 18.26 -9.85 15.33
CA ILE A 124 18.72 -8.47 15.46
C ILE A 124 17.74 -7.52 14.78
N LEU A 125 17.15 -6.59 15.55
CA LEU A 125 16.38 -5.46 15.03
C LEU A 125 17.29 -4.25 14.81
N HIS A 126 17.00 -3.44 13.78
CA HIS A 126 17.77 -2.22 13.53
C HIS A 126 17.39 -1.11 14.50
N ARG A 127 16.08 -0.83 14.64
CA ARG A 127 15.43 0.13 15.56
C ARG A 127 15.70 1.62 15.35
N ASP A 128 16.77 1.96 14.65
CA ASP A 128 17.08 3.35 14.27
C ASP A 128 17.30 3.50 12.76
N LEU A 129 16.43 2.89 11.96
CA LEU A 129 16.59 2.88 10.51
C LEU A 129 16.17 4.24 9.93
N ALA A 130 17.14 5.07 9.57
CA ALA A 130 16.93 6.44 9.11
C ALA A 130 17.81 6.78 7.89
N PRO A 131 17.51 7.86 7.13
CA PRO A 131 18.28 8.21 5.92
C PRO A 131 19.77 8.44 6.13
N SER A 132 20.21 8.79 7.35
CA SER A 132 21.63 8.91 7.70
C SER A 132 22.36 7.58 7.81
N ASN A 133 21.62 6.52 8.10
CA ASN A 133 22.14 5.19 8.38
C ASN A 133 22.15 4.30 7.13
N ILE A 134 21.63 4.82 6.00
CA ILE A 134 21.72 4.19 4.69
C ILE A 134 22.88 4.83 3.93
N LEU A 135 23.95 4.07 3.74
CA LEU A 135 25.16 4.51 3.05
C LEU A 135 25.11 4.09 1.58
N LEU A 136 25.34 5.03 0.66
CA LEU A 136 25.25 4.79 -0.78
C LEU A 136 26.63 4.72 -1.43
N PHE A 137 26.80 3.74 -2.32
CA PHE A 137 27.98 3.46 -3.12
C PHE A 137 27.57 3.46 -4.60
N PRO A 138 27.50 4.65 -5.22
CA PRO A 138 27.21 4.78 -6.65
C PRO A 138 28.37 4.25 -7.48
N ASP A 139 28.07 3.37 -8.43
CA ASP A 139 29.01 2.91 -9.45
C ASP A 139 28.92 3.81 -10.68
N VAL A 140 30.01 4.52 -10.97
CA VAL A 140 30.11 5.46 -12.09
C VAL A 140 30.15 4.75 -13.46
N ILE A 141 30.48 3.46 -13.50
CA ILE A 141 30.57 2.70 -14.75
C ILE A 141 29.21 2.12 -15.13
N SER A 142 28.57 1.41 -14.20
CA SER A 142 27.25 0.81 -14.45
C SER A 142 26.08 1.80 -14.28
N GLY A 143 26.31 2.92 -13.60
CA GLY A 143 25.27 3.86 -13.20
C GLY A 143 24.38 3.35 -12.04
N GLN A 144 24.66 2.16 -11.50
CA GLN A 144 23.85 1.57 -10.43
C GLN A 144 24.27 2.11 -9.05
N VAL A 145 23.31 2.25 -8.14
CA VAL A 145 23.55 2.68 -6.76
C VAL A 145 23.38 1.50 -5.82
N THR A 146 24.49 0.99 -5.29
CA THR A 146 24.43 -0.01 -4.21
C THR A 146 24.36 0.69 -2.86
N LEU A 147 23.75 0.03 -1.87
CA LEU A 147 23.68 0.57 -0.51
C LEU A 147 24.16 -0.41 0.53
N LYS A 148 24.56 0.14 1.68
CA LYS A 148 24.87 -0.57 2.91
C LYS A 148 24.16 0.09 4.09
N VAL A 149 23.42 -0.71 4.85
CA VAL A 149 22.82 -0.30 6.11
C VAL A 149 23.91 -0.29 7.18
N ALA A 150 24.00 0.79 7.94
CA ALA A 150 24.97 1.03 9.00
C ALA A 150 24.27 1.37 10.32
N ASP A 151 25.03 1.40 11.41
CA ASP A 151 24.58 1.83 12.74
C ASP A 151 23.46 0.96 13.36
N PHE A 152 23.78 -0.33 13.58
CA PHE A 152 22.93 -1.28 14.33
C PHE A 152 22.98 -1.06 15.85
N SER A 153 23.26 0.16 16.31
CA SER A 153 23.63 0.48 17.71
C SER A 153 22.55 0.22 18.77
N LEU A 154 21.33 -0.10 18.36
CA LEU A 154 20.20 -0.40 19.24
C LEU A 154 19.74 -1.87 19.22
N GLY A 155 20.36 -2.75 18.42
CA GLY A 155 19.94 -4.15 18.28
C GLY A 155 19.99 -4.90 19.61
N ARG A 156 18.84 -5.11 20.25
CA ARG A 156 18.72 -5.90 21.47
C ARG A 156 18.59 -7.37 21.10
N ASP A 157 19.27 -8.25 21.81
CA ASP A 157 18.86 -9.65 21.91
C ASP A 157 17.51 -9.66 22.64
N PHE A 158 16.58 -10.54 22.26
CA PHE A 158 15.20 -10.60 22.78
C PHE A 158 15.03 -10.72 24.31
N THR A 159 16.13 -10.76 25.08
CA THR A 159 16.19 -10.97 26.53
C THR A 159 16.50 -9.71 27.36
N SER A 160 16.95 -8.61 26.74
CA SER A 160 17.27 -7.31 27.37
C SER A 160 16.07 -6.53 27.90
N GLU A 161 16.17 -5.68 28.94
CA GLU A 161 15.34 -4.47 29.12
C GLU A 161 16.26 -3.24 29.06
N SER A 162 16.02 -2.32 28.14
CA SER A 162 16.76 -1.06 27.98
C SER A 162 15.94 -0.10 27.11
N ALA A 163 15.81 1.13 27.61
CA ALA A 163 15.04 2.27 27.10
C ALA A 163 15.67 2.96 25.85
N PRO A 164 14.91 3.79 25.10
CA PRO A 164 15.39 4.43 23.87
C PRO A 164 16.18 5.67 24.21
N LEU A 165 17.13 6.06 23.36
CA LEU A 165 17.80 7.34 23.44
C LEU A 165 18.39 7.70 22.08
N THR A 166 17.78 8.68 21.41
CA THR A 166 18.54 9.70 20.66
C THR A 166 17.69 10.97 20.44
N LYS A 167 18.08 12.06 21.11
CA LYS A 167 17.95 13.42 20.61
C LYS A 167 19.21 13.68 19.79
N THR A 168 19.14 13.59 18.47
CA THR A 168 20.21 14.06 17.58
C THR A 168 19.83 15.48 17.13
N ILE A 169 20.63 16.47 17.53
CA ILE A 169 20.31 17.90 17.45
C ILE A 169 20.52 18.50 16.05
N ASP A 170 21.05 17.75 15.08
CA ASP A 170 21.54 18.33 13.81
C ASP A 170 20.76 17.96 12.53
N MET A 171 19.54 17.41 12.65
CA MET A 171 18.68 17.23 11.49
C MET A 171 17.45 18.14 11.61
N GLY A 172 17.42 19.20 10.79
CA GLY A 172 16.24 20.08 10.62
C GLY A 172 14.97 19.38 10.11
N LEU A 173 15.01 18.06 9.95
CA LEU A 173 13.89 17.14 9.83
C LEU A 173 14.04 16.10 10.95
N GLY A 174 13.18 16.15 11.96
CA GLY A 174 13.31 15.32 13.15
C GLY A 174 13.38 13.83 12.81
N GLN A 175 14.38 13.14 13.37
CA GLN A 175 14.57 11.69 13.31
C GLN A 175 13.30 10.92 13.72
N ASP A 176 12.44 11.55 14.54
CA ASP A 176 11.09 11.12 14.92
C ASP A 176 10.21 10.67 13.74
N GLY A 177 10.43 11.19 12.53
CA GLY A 177 9.66 10.76 11.35
C GLY A 177 9.88 9.32 10.93
N PHE A 178 11.01 8.73 11.32
CA PHE A 178 11.43 7.39 10.92
C PHE A 178 11.28 6.35 12.03
N VAL A 179 10.94 6.78 13.24
CA VAL A 179 10.78 5.93 14.42
C VAL A 179 9.32 5.52 14.55
N ALA A 180 9.07 4.24 14.82
CA ALA A 180 7.71 3.73 14.93
C ALA A 180 7.02 4.24 16.22
N PRO A 181 5.70 4.52 16.21
CA PRO A 181 4.96 5.04 17.37
C PRO A 181 5.18 4.26 18.66
N GLU A 182 5.14 2.93 18.58
CA GLU A 182 5.31 2.05 19.75
C GLU A 182 6.72 2.16 20.38
N GLN A 183 7.74 2.57 19.61
CA GLN A 183 9.09 2.77 20.12
C GLN A 183 9.20 4.03 21.00
N HIS A 184 8.36 5.03 20.74
CA HIS A 184 8.26 6.24 21.55
C HIS A 184 7.57 5.98 22.89
N GLU A 185 6.58 5.08 22.91
CA GLU A 185 5.90 4.68 24.15
C GLU A 185 6.81 3.81 25.02
N GLN A 186 7.28 2.69 24.48
CA GLN A 186 8.14 1.74 25.18
C GLN A 186 9.04 0.98 24.22
N THR A 187 10.35 1.15 24.33
CA THR A 187 11.33 0.45 23.47
C THR A 187 11.33 -1.06 23.63
N SER A 188 10.83 -1.59 24.75
CA SER A 188 10.59 -3.01 24.92
C SER A 188 9.57 -3.58 23.93
N GLN A 189 8.68 -2.76 23.40
CA GLN A 189 7.66 -3.15 22.41
C GLN A 189 8.17 -3.09 20.96
N THR A 190 9.45 -2.78 20.73
CA THR A 190 10.04 -2.77 19.39
C THR A 190 10.05 -4.18 18.81
N THR A 191 9.51 -4.35 17.61
CA THR A 191 9.45 -5.64 16.91
C THR A 191 9.98 -5.52 15.49
N VAL A 192 9.96 -6.61 14.71
CA VAL A 192 10.21 -6.59 13.26
C VAL A 192 9.32 -5.57 12.54
N GLN A 193 8.10 -5.34 13.06
CA GLN A 193 7.14 -4.40 12.49
C GLN A 193 7.49 -2.93 12.76
N SER A 194 8.38 -2.66 13.71
CA SER A 194 8.94 -1.33 13.95
C SER A 194 9.96 -0.97 12.86
N ASP A 195 10.85 -1.90 12.48
CA ASP A 195 11.75 -1.69 11.35
C ASP A 195 10.98 -1.53 10.02
N ILE A 196 9.86 -2.25 9.87
CA ILE A 196 8.95 -2.11 8.72
C ILE A 196 8.32 -0.71 8.65
N TYR A 197 7.97 -0.10 9.79
CA TYR A 197 7.53 1.29 9.82
C TYR A 197 8.61 2.22 9.26
N SER A 198 9.85 2.06 9.73
CA SER A 198 10.98 2.86 9.26
C SER A 198 11.22 2.69 7.76
N VAL A 199 11.04 1.49 7.21
CA VAL A 199 11.09 1.26 5.74
C VAL A 199 10.02 2.06 5.01
N GLY A 200 8.78 2.09 5.52
CA GLY A 200 7.71 2.92 4.98
C GLY A 200 8.06 4.41 5.01
N ALA A 201 8.64 4.88 6.12
CA ALA A 201 9.09 6.26 6.29
C ALA A 201 10.24 6.63 5.34
N LEU A 202 11.21 5.73 5.14
CA LEU A 202 12.28 5.90 4.14
C LEU A 202 11.71 6.02 2.73
N LEU A 203 10.74 5.18 2.37
CA LEU A 203 10.11 5.21 1.06
C LEU A 203 9.36 6.54 0.82
N ALA A 204 8.59 7.01 1.81
CA ALA A 204 7.94 8.31 1.74
C ALA A 204 8.95 9.47 1.64
N PHE A 205 10.05 9.42 2.39
CA PHE A 205 11.11 10.43 2.35
C PHE A 205 11.80 10.48 0.98
N MET A 206 12.14 9.34 0.38
CA MET A 206 12.78 9.28 -0.94
C MET A 206 11.93 9.94 -2.04
N LEU A 207 10.61 9.77 -1.97
CA LEU A 207 9.67 10.25 -2.98
C LEU A 207 9.24 11.71 -2.76
N THR A 208 9.32 12.21 -1.52
CA THR A 208 8.81 13.55 -1.18
C THR A 208 9.88 14.55 -0.75
N LYS A 209 11.07 14.07 -0.35
CA LYS A 209 12.13 14.83 0.35
C LYS A 209 11.69 15.49 1.65
N LYS A 210 10.52 15.16 2.20
CA LYS A 210 9.92 15.84 3.35
C LYS A 210 9.72 14.88 4.52
N ASP A 211 9.27 15.41 5.65
CA ASP A 211 8.93 14.60 6.83
C ASP A 211 7.84 13.58 6.46
N PRO A 212 8.11 12.27 6.57
CA PRO A 212 7.20 11.22 6.13
C PRO A 212 5.92 11.13 6.98
N ARG A 213 5.87 11.74 8.17
CA ARG A 213 4.65 11.84 8.99
C ARG A 213 3.63 12.82 8.40
N LEU A 214 4.14 13.87 7.74
CA LEU A 214 3.34 14.99 7.25
C LEU A 214 3.07 14.88 5.74
N TYR A 215 3.96 14.22 5.00
CA TYR A 215 3.90 14.16 3.54
C TYR A 215 3.95 12.73 3.05
N LYS A 216 2.90 12.33 2.32
CA LYS A 216 2.81 11.04 1.64
C LYS A 216 2.74 11.26 0.13
N PRO A 217 3.51 10.49 -0.67
CA PRO A 217 3.43 10.57 -2.12
C PRO A 217 2.06 10.11 -2.61
N THR A 218 1.68 10.51 -3.81
CA THR A 218 0.48 10.02 -4.51
C THR A 218 0.79 8.70 -5.25
N GLY A 219 -0.21 8.07 -5.86
CA GLY A 219 0.00 6.87 -6.70
C GLY A 219 -0.03 5.53 -5.97
N ARG A 220 0.33 4.46 -6.70
CA ARG A 220 0.22 3.06 -6.26
C ARG A 220 1.07 2.77 -5.03
N ILE A 221 2.25 3.40 -4.95
CA ILE A 221 3.25 3.14 -3.91
C ILE A 221 2.79 3.61 -2.53
N ARG A 222 1.90 4.62 -2.50
CA ARG A 222 1.26 5.14 -1.28
C ARG A 222 0.64 4.01 -0.45
N SER A 223 0.06 3.01 -1.11
CA SER A 223 -0.61 1.91 -0.43
C SER A 223 0.36 1.00 0.35
N ILE A 224 1.61 0.87 -0.10
CA ILE A 224 2.67 0.19 0.66
C ILE A 224 3.08 1.06 1.85
N ILE A 225 3.32 2.35 1.61
CA ILE A 225 3.73 3.31 2.65
C ILE A 225 2.69 3.36 3.78
N ASP A 226 1.41 3.51 3.43
CA ASP A 226 0.30 3.58 4.39
C ASP A 226 0.23 2.33 5.26
N LYS A 227 0.42 1.14 4.68
CA LYS A 227 0.47 -0.11 5.45
C LYS A 227 1.69 -0.23 6.33
N CYS A 228 2.87 0.12 5.84
CA CYS A 228 4.09 0.06 6.65
C CYS A 228 4.02 1.03 7.83
N MET A 229 3.48 2.24 7.61
CA MET A 229 3.41 3.30 8.61
C MET A 229 2.09 3.33 9.40
N ASP A 230 1.31 2.25 9.39
CA ASP A 230 0.06 2.17 10.16
C ASP A 230 0.34 2.20 11.67
N THR A 231 -0.51 2.86 12.46
CA THR A 231 -0.37 2.88 13.92
C THR A 231 -0.72 1.54 14.55
N GLU A 232 -1.62 0.77 13.94
CA GLU A 232 -1.99 -0.56 14.40
C GLU A 232 -1.04 -1.63 13.85
N LEU A 233 -0.32 -2.33 14.73
CA LEU A 233 0.61 -3.41 14.35
C LEU A 233 -0.06 -4.51 13.50
N THR A 234 -1.33 -4.82 13.76
CA THR A 234 -2.09 -5.84 13.02
C THR A 234 -2.32 -5.48 11.54
N ARG A 235 -2.20 -4.21 11.17
CA ARG A 235 -2.36 -3.71 9.80
C ARG A 235 -1.03 -3.59 9.05
N ARG A 236 0.10 -3.56 9.77
CA ARG A 236 1.43 -3.59 9.16
C ARG A 236 1.73 -4.98 8.60
N PRO A 237 2.60 -5.09 7.57
CA PRO A 237 3.18 -6.36 7.21
C PRO A 237 3.79 -7.05 8.45
N LYS A 238 3.52 -8.35 8.59
CA LYS A 238 3.92 -9.13 9.79
C LYS A 238 5.44 -9.34 9.90
N ASP A 239 6.13 -9.37 8.77
CA ASP A 239 7.56 -9.65 8.64
C ASP A 239 8.11 -9.06 7.32
N ILE A 240 9.43 -9.10 7.15
CA ILE A 240 10.11 -8.59 5.94
C ILE A 240 9.67 -9.35 4.69
N LYS A 241 9.38 -10.65 4.80
CA LYS A 241 8.91 -11.47 3.68
C LYS A 241 7.56 -10.97 3.14
N ALA A 242 6.60 -10.66 4.01
CA ALA A 242 5.32 -10.10 3.61
C ALA A 242 5.48 -8.74 2.91
N LEU A 243 6.42 -7.92 3.35
CA LEU A 243 6.73 -6.64 2.69
C LEU A 243 7.40 -6.85 1.32
N LYS A 244 8.35 -7.79 1.20
CA LYS A 244 8.95 -8.17 -0.09
C LYS A 244 7.88 -8.65 -1.09
N GLU A 245 6.92 -9.45 -0.64
CA GLU A 245 5.78 -9.88 -1.49
C GLU A 245 4.96 -8.69 -2.00
N MET A 246 4.73 -7.67 -1.15
CA MET A 246 4.06 -6.43 -1.55
C MET A 246 4.88 -5.61 -2.56
N VAL A 247 6.21 -5.54 -2.41
CA VAL A 247 7.12 -4.85 -3.34
C VAL A 247 7.19 -5.57 -4.69
N ILE A 248 7.32 -6.91 -4.69
CA ILE A 248 7.27 -7.72 -5.91
C ILE A 248 5.93 -7.51 -6.63
N TYR A 249 4.84 -7.48 -5.87
CA TYR A 249 3.52 -7.19 -6.41
C TYR A 249 3.46 -5.80 -7.04
N TYR A 250 3.97 -4.78 -6.33
CA TYR A 250 4.08 -3.42 -6.85
C TYR A 250 4.82 -3.34 -8.20
N LYS A 251 5.95 -4.02 -8.33
CA LYS A 251 6.72 -4.06 -9.59
C LYS A 251 5.95 -4.71 -10.73
N LYS A 252 5.18 -5.77 -10.44
CA LYS A 252 4.31 -6.41 -11.45
C LYS A 252 3.25 -5.45 -11.96
N ILE A 253 2.63 -4.68 -11.07
CA ILE A 253 1.53 -3.78 -11.42
C ILE A 253 1.97 -2.50 -12.12
N THR A 254 3.19 -2.03 -11.87
CA THR A 254 3.76 -0.84 -12.54
C THR A 254 4.44 -1.16 -13.87
N SER A 255 4.88 -2.41 -14.07
CA SER A 255 5.29 -2.86 -15.39
C SER A 255 4.07 -2.81 -16.33
N ASN A 256 3.98 -1.78 -17.18
CA ASN A 256 2.92 -1.51 -18.18
C ASN A 256 2.61 -2.68 -19.14
N LYS A 257 3.20 -3.86 -18.94
CA LYS A 257 3.02 -5.10 -19.68
C LYS A 257 1.82 -5.92 -19.21
N VAL A 258 1.26 -5.66 -18.02
CA VAL A 258 0.12 -6.43 -17.51
C VAL A 258 -1.19 -5.65 -17.71
N ARG A 259 -1.88 -5.90 -18.84
CA ARG A 259 -3.34 -5.74 -18.86
C ARG A 259 -3.89 -6.78 -17.90
N ARG A 260 -4.33 -6.37 -16.72
CA ARG A 260 -5.00 -7.29 -15.80
C ARG A 260 -6.35 -7.66 -16.39
N ASN A 261 -6.82 -8.87 -16.17
CA ASN A 261 -8.23 -9.13 -16.35
C ASN A 261 -8.94 -8.83 -15.02
N ILE A 262 -10.27 -8.83 -15.05
CA ILE A 262 -11.08 -8.53 -13.88
C ILE A 262 -10.97 -9.61 -12.77
N GLU A 263 -10.64 -10.86 -13.11
CA GLU A 263 -10.39 -11.93 -12.14
C GLU A 263 -9.09 -11.68 -11.37
N ASP A 264 -8.04 -11.20 -12.05
CA ASP A 264 -6.78 -10.77 -11.43
C ASP A 264 -7.05 -9.64 -10.44
N ILE A 265 -7.80 -8.61 -10.86
CA ILE A 265 -8.18 -7.47 -10.00
C ILE A 265 -8.89 -7.95 -8.73
N ILE A 266 -9.87 -8.85 -8.85
CA ILE A 266 -10.63 -9.38 -7.71
C ILE A 266 -9.74 -10.23 -6.79
N SER A 267 -8.95 -11.14 -7.37
CA SER A 267 -8.05 -12.02 -6.62
C SER A 267 -7.00 -11.23 -5.83
N GLU A 268 -6.44 -10.19 -6.46
CA GLU A 268 -5.44 -9.30 -5.86
C GLU A 268 -6.05 -8.42 -4.76
N TYR A 269 -7.23 -7.85 -5.00
CA TYR A 269 -7.96 -7.13 -3.97
C TYR A 269 -8.21 -8.03 -2.75
N ASN A 270 -8.61 -9.28 -2.99
CA ASN A 270 -8.85 -10.25 -1.93
C ASN A 270 -7.59 -10.57 -1.13
N ARG A 271 -6.45 -10.72 -1.80
CA ARG A 271 -5.17 -11.07 -1.17
C ARG A 271 -4.59 -9.92 -0.37
N TYR A 272 -4.52 -8.73 -0.96
CA TYR A 272 -3.80 -7.62 -0.35
C TYR A 272 -4.71 -6.63 0.36
N LYS A 273 -6.02 -6.64 0.13
CA LYS A 273 -6.96 -5.65 0.71
C LYS A 273 -6.53 -4.19 0.47
N LEU A 274 -5.92 -3.94 -0.69
CA LEU A 274 -5.45 -2.61 -1.10
C LEU A 274 -6.54 -1.94 -1.93
N LEU A 275 -7.19 -0.90 -1.39
CA LEU A 275 -8.05 0.02 -2.15
C LEU A 275 -7.21 1.22 -2.57
N ASN A 276 -6.89 1.38 -3.86
CA ASN A 276 -6.20 2.57 -4.37
C ASN A 276 -6.83 3.09 -5.68
N PHE A 277 -6.46 4.30 -6.07
CA PHE A 277 -6.98 4.97 -7.27
C PHE A 277 -6.72 4.19 -8.56
N ASP A 278 -5.68 3.36 -8.61
CA ASP A 278 -5.33 2.62 -9.80
C ASP A 278 -6.13 1.33 -9.96
N TYR A 279 -6.42 0.59 -8.89
CA TYR A 279 -7.43 -0.49 -8.94
C TYR A 279 -8.76 0.04 -9.42
N MET A 280 -9.11 1.24 -8.95
CA MET A 280 -10.29 1.97 -9.36
C MET A 280 -10.30 2.32 -10.84
N ASN A 281 -9.19 2.84 -11.34
CA ASN A 281 -9.03 3.18 -12.74
C ASN A 281 -9.05 1.92 -13.62
N ASP A 282 -8.34 0.88 -13.21
CA ASP A 282 -8.26 -0.40 -13.92
C ASP A 282 -9.64 -1.06 -13.95
N LEU A 283 -10.32 -1.19 -12.81
CA LEU A 283 -11.70 -1.67 -12.73
C LEU A 283 -12.62 -0.81 -13.60
N SER A 284 -12.57 0.51 -13.51
CA SER A 284 -13.40 1.40 -14.36
C SER A 284 -13.16 1.16 -15.85
N LYS A 285 -11.89 1.03 -16.28
CA LYS A 285 -11.55 0.72 -17.67
C LYS A 285 -12.16 -0.62 -18.09
N HIS A 286 -12.06 -1.65 -17.26
CA HIS A 286 -12.66 -2.95 -17.56
C HIS A 286 -14.17 -2.87 -17.68
N LEU A 287 -14.83 -2.24 -16.71
CA LEU A 287 -16.28 -2.08 -16.70
C LEU A 287 -16.76 -1.31 -17.94
N LEU A 288 -16.07 -0.25 -18.35
CA LEU A 288 -16.45 0.59 -19.49
C LEU A 288 -16.13 0.01 -20.86
N ASN A 289 -15.05 -0.75 -21.01
CA ASN A 289 -14.54 -1.19 -22.32
C ASN A 289 -15.18 -2.48 -22.85
N TYR A 290 -16.17 -3.05 -22.16
CA TYR A 290 -16.96 -4.15 -22.72
C TYR A 290 -17.95 -3.63 -23.77
N GLU A 291 -17.56 -3.67 -25.04
CA GLU A 291 -18.41 -3.27 -26.17
C GLU A 291 -19.37 -4.39 -26.63
N GLU A 292 -20.45 -3.99 -27.30
CA GLU A 292 -21.55 -4.86 -27.78
C GLU A 292 -21.15 -5.92 -28.80
N HIS A 293 -20.13 -5.64 -29.61
CA HIS A 293 -19.82 -6.45 -30.80
C HIS A 293 -18.97 -7.69 -30.50
N SER A 294 -18.37 -7.78 -29.31
CA SER A 294 -17.41 -8.84 -28.97
C SER A 294 -18.01 -10.04 -28.24
N GLN A 295 -19.32 -10.05 -27.93
CA GLN A 295 -19.85 -10.97 -26.91
C GLN A 295 -20.59 -12.23 -27.39
N GLY A 296 -20.98 -12.35 -28.67
CA GLY A 296 -21.58 -13.58 -29.22
C GLY A 296 -22.63 -14.27 -28.30
N GLY A 297 -22.79 -15.60 -28.40
CA GLY A 297 -23.62 -16.39 -27.45
C GLY A 297 -22.99 -16.60 -26.06
N TRP A 298 -21.94 -15.86 -25.70
CA TRP A 298 -21.10 -16.09 -24.53
C TRP A 298 -21.18 -14.97 -23.47
N THR A 299 -22.16 -14.07 -23.57
CA THR A 299 -22.37 -12.90 -22.70
C THR A 299 -22.26 -13.22 -21.21
N TYR A 300 -22.83 -14.32 -20.71
CA TYR A 300 -22.70 -14.64 -19.28
C TYR A 300 -21.27 -14.89 -18.84
N ASN A 301 -20.56 -15.77 -19.55
CA ASN A 301 -19.22 -16.19 -19.14
C ASN A 301 -18.20 -15.06 -19.30
N LEU A 302 -18.34 -14.25 -20.35
CA LEU A 302 -17.40 -13.18 -20.65
C LEU A 302 -17.72 -11.89 -19.89
N TYR A 303 -19.00 -11.54 -19.69
CA TYR A 303 -19.41 -10.26 -19.11
C TYR A 303 -19.85 -10.38 -17.65
N PHE A 304 -20.79 -11.28 -17.34
CA PHE A 304 -21.43 -11.29 -16.02
C PHE A 304 -20.69 -12.09 -14.95
N LYS A 305 -20.18 -13.28 -15.29
CA LYS A 305 -19.48 -14.18 -14.37
C LYS A 305 -18.34 -13.52 -13.59
N PRO A 306 -17.54 -12.62 -14.18
CA PRO A 306 -16.52 -11.94 -13.40
C PRO A 306 -17.06 -10.84 -12.47
N LEU A 307 -18.18 -10.21 -12.84
CA LEU A 307 -18.79 -9.11 -12.06
C LEU A 307 -19.46 -9.59 -10.78
N ILE A 308 -20.11 -10.77 -10.81
CA ILE A 308 -20.84 -11.32 -9.66
C ILE A 308 -19.95 -11.69 -8.47
N ASN A 309 -18.63 -11.77 -8.67
CA ASN A 309 -17.65 -12.08 -7.62
C ASN A 309 -16.97 -10.83 -7.04
N ILE A 310 -17.31 -9.63 -7.53
CA ILE A 310 -16.78 -8.38 -7.00
C ILE A 310 -17.39 -8.15 -5.61
N ARG A 311 -16.52 -7.90 -4.62
CA ARG A 311 -16.95 -7.63 -3.25
C ARG A 311 -17.64 -6.27 -3.11
N TYR A 312 -18.59 -6.19 -2.18
CA TYR A 312 -19.36 -4.99 -1.90
C TYR A 312 -18.53 -3.76 -1.51
N ASP A 313 -17.44 -3.95 -0.76
CA ASP A 313 -16.51 -2.87 -0.38
C ASP A 313 -15.80 -2.26 -1.58
N LEU A 314 -15.41 -3.08 -2.56
CA LEU A 314 -14.83 -2.61 -3.81
C LEU A 314 -15.87 -1.89 -4.69
N ILE A 315 -17.11 -2.39 -4.73
CA ILE A 315 -18.23 -1.70 -5.43
C ILE A 315 -18.49 -0.33 -4.80
N THR A 316 -18.56 -0.27 -3.47
CA THR A 316 -18.76 0.97 -2.70
C THR A 316 -17.67 1.97 -3.00
N TYR A 317 -16.40 1.56 -2.88
CA TYR A 317 -15.28 2.41 -3.20
C TYR A 317 -15.32 2.87 -4.66
N TRP A 318 -15.80 2.00 -5.56
CA TRP A 318 -15.95 2.34 -6.97
C TRP A 318 -16.96 3.42 -7.27
N CYS A 319 -18.19 3.25 -6.79
CA CYS A 319 -19.23 4.25 -6.94
C CYS A 319 -18.86 5.61 -6.31
N GLN A 320 -18.04 5.63 -5.25
CA GLN A 320 -17.63 6.87 -4.57
C GLN A 320 -16.47 7.60 -5.26
N LYS A 321 -15.64 6.90 -6.05
CA LYS A 321 -14.39 7.47 -6.61
C LYS A 321 -14.40 7.60 -8.12
N ALA A 322 -15.16 6.79 -8.84
CA ALA A 322 -15.33 6.93 -10.28
C ALA A 322 -16.17 8.18 -10.61
N ASP A 323 -15.98 8.73 -11.81
CA ASP A 323 -16.83 9.83 -12.27
C ASP A 323 -18.25 9.33 -12.57
N MET A 324 -19.23 10.17 -12.29
CA MET A 324 -20.65 9.82 -12.37
C MET A 324 -21.08 9.40 -13.78
N TYR A 325 -20.50 10.00 -14.81
CA TYR A 325 -20.78 9.66 -16.21
C TYR A 325 -20.33 8.24 -16.54
N SER A 326 -19.12 7.87 -16.15
CA SER A 326 -18.59 6.51 -16.32
C SER A 326 -19.46 5.46 -15.61
N VAL A 327 -19.85 5.71 -14.36
CA VAL A 327 -20.73 4.78 -13.63
C VAL A 327 -22.07 4.62 -14.34
N HIS A 328 -22.70 5.73 -14.76
CA HIS A 328 -23.98 5.71 -15.47
C HIS A 328 -23.88 4.94 -16.80
N LYS A 329 -22.84 5.22 -17.60
CA LYS A 329 -22.59 4.54 -18.89
C LYS A 329 -22.39 3.04 -18.72
N PHE A 330 -21.65 2.63 -17.69
CA PHE A 330 -21.51 1.21 -17.37
C PHE A 330 -22.87 0.58 -17.02
N VAL A 331 -23.65 1.22 -16.16
CA VAL A 331 -24.98 0.72 -15.77
C VAL A 331 -25.90 0.59 -16.97
N GLN A 332 -25.88 1.55 -17.90
CA GLN A 332 -26.62 1.45 -19.17
C GLN A 332 -26.24 0.20 -19.95
N ASN A 333 -24.95 -0.05 -20.13
CA ASN A 333 -24.47 -1.24 -20.84
C ASN A 333 -24.85 -2.52 -20.10
N TYR A 334 -24.67 -2.57 -18.78
CA TYR A 334 -25.01 -3.73 -17.94
C TYR A 334 -26.49 -4.10 -18.07
N CYS A 335 -27.36 -3.10 -17.91
CA CYS A 335 -28.80 -3.26 -18.01
C CYS A 335 -29.22 -3.77 -19.40
N LYS A 336 -28.65 -3.20 -20.47
CA LYS A 336 -28.91 -3.64 -21.85
C LYS A 336 -28.52 -5.10 -22.09
N GLN A 337 -27.36 -5.53 -21.58
CA GLN A 337 -26.92 -6.94 -21.70
C GLN A 337 -27.79 -7.88 -20.86
N LEU A 338 -28.25 -7.44 -19.70
CA LEU A 338 -29.07 -8.26 -18.80
C LEU A 338 -30.44 -8.55 -19.43
N LEU A 339 -31.09 -7.53 -19.98
CA LEU A 339 -32.35 -7.69 -20.71
C LEU A 339 -32.21 -8.59 -21.94
N ARG A 340 -31.07 -8.48 -22.65
CA ARG A 340 -30.80 -9.35 -23.80
C ARG A 340 -30.67 -10.81 -23.39
N ILE A 341 -29.91 -11.10 -22.34
CA ILE A 341 -29.73 -12.49 -21.90
C ILE A 341 -31.05 -13.05 -21.40
N ASN A 342 -31.83 -12.27 -20.66
CA ASN A 342 -33.17 -12.65 -20.21
C ASN A 342 -34.06 -13.06 -21.40
N LYS A 343 -34.12 -12.23 -22.45
CA LYS A 343 -34.91 -12.51 -23.66
C LYS A 343 -34.44 -13.76 -24.41
N GLN A 344 -33.14 -14.03 -24.42
CA GLN A 344 -32.57 -15.17 -25.13
C GLN A 344 -32.73 -16.49 -24.39
N THR A 345 -32.60 -16.47 -23.07
CA THR A 345 -32.48 -17.69 -22.27
C THR A 345 -33.71 -18.01 -21.44
N GLY A 346 -34.60 -17.03 -21.21
CA GLY A 346 -35.71 -17.16 -20.28
C GLY A 346 -35.27 -17.47 -18.85
N TRP A 347 -34.06 -17.07 -18.46
CA TRP A 347 -33.49 -17.42 -17.15
C TRP A 347 -34.40 -17.02 -16.00
N GLY A 348 -34.72 -18.02 -15.17
CA GLY A 348 -35.52 -17.82 -13.97
C GLY A 348 -34.78 -17.06 -12.85
N PHE A 349 -35.57 -16.57 -11.91
CA PHE A 349 -35.23 -15.78 -10.73
C PHE A 349 -33.90 -16.15 -10.03
N LYS A 350 -33.65 -17.44 -9.82
CA LYS A 350 -32.47 -17.94 -9.08
C LYS A 350 -31.13 -17.68 -9.80
N ALA A 351 -31.12 -17.72 -11.14
CA ALA A 351 -29.94 -17.34 -11.91
C ALA A 351 -29.71 -15.82 -11.89
N MET A 352 -30.81 -15.07 -11.71
CA MET A 352 -30.81 -13.62 -11.71
C MET A 352 -30.53 -12.98 -10.36
N GLU A 353 -30.74 -13.69 -9.25
CA GLU A 353 -30.39 -13.24 -7.89
C GLU A 353 -28.89 -12.85 -7.78
N LYS A 354 -27.98 -13.67 -8.34
CA LYS A 354 -26.55 -13.38 -8.34
C LYS A 354 -26.17 -12.19 -9.23
N LEU A 355 -26.85 -12.03 -10.36
CA LEU A 355 -26.67 -10.88 -11.26
C LEU A 355 -27.19 -9.60 -10.59
N GLY A 356 -28.34 -9.72 -9.93
CA GLY A 356 -28.98 -8.69 -9.11
C GLY A 356 -28.05 -8.19 -8.00
N GLY A 357 -27.36 -9.08 -7.29
CA GLY A 357 -26.49 -8.70 -6.16
C GLY A 357 -25.42 -7.64 -6.51
N PHE A 358 -24.74 -7.78 -7.66
CA PHE A 358 -23.75 -6.79 -8.08
C PHE A 358 -24.40 -5.44 -8.41
N ILE A 359 -25.46 -5.43 -9.22
CA ILE A 359 -26.11 -4.19 -9.66
C ILE A 359 -26.85 -3.49 -8.52
N MET A 360 -27.37 -4.24 -7.54
CA MET A 360 -27.93 -3.70 -6.30
C MET A 360 -26.83 -3.08 -5.41
N GLY A 361 -25.64 -3.68 -5.40
CA GLY A 361 -24.46 -3.06 -4.79
C GLY A 361 -24.15 -1.69 -5.39
N VAL A 362 -24.25 -1.55 -6.72
CA VAL A 362 -24.09 -0.26 -7.39
C VAL A 362 -25.23 0.69 -7.01
N PHE A 363 -26.48 0.24 -7.07
CA PHE A 363 -27.68 1.03 -6.73
C PHE A 363 -27.58 1.66 -5.33
N ASN A 364 -27.07 0.91 -4.35
CA ASN A 364 -26.93 1.39 -2.97
C ASN A 364 -25.86 2.47 -2.79
N ASN A 365 -24.88 2.53 -3.70
CA ASN A 365 -23.73 3.41 -3.55
C ASN A 365 -23.71 4.59 -4.55
N VAL A 366 -24.57 4.60 -5.56
CA VAL A 366 -24.74 5.76 -6.46
C VAL A 366 -25.71 6.78 -5.86
N SER A 367 -25.44 8.07 -6.06
CA SER A 367 -26.35 9.15 -5.69
C SER A 367 -27.27 9.59 -6.84
N TYR A 368 -26.86 9.33 -8.09
CA TYR A 368 -27.56 9.82 -9.27
C TYR A 368 -28.82 9.02 -9.58
N ILE A 369 -29.95 9.72 -9.66
CA ILE A 369 -31.24 9.06 -9.74
C ILE A 369 -31.49 8.36 -11.07
N ASP A 370 -31.11 8.94 -12.21
CA ASP A 370 -31.36 8.29 -13.51
C ASP A 370 -30.66 6.93 -13.59
N THR A 371 -29.51 6.79 -12.92
CA THR A 371 -28.82 5.51 -12.77
C THR A 371 -29.62 4.52 -11.93
N LYS A 372 -30.16 4.98 -10.78
CA LYS A 372 -30.99 4.14 -9.89
C LYS A 372 -32.25 3.65 -10.61
N LEU A 373 -32.93 4.52 -11.34
CA LEU A 373 -34.11 4.18 -12.13
C LEU A 373 -33.82 3.16 -13.21
N LEU A 374 -32.70 3.32 -13.92
CA LEU A 374 -32.35 2.41 -14.98
C LEU A 374 -32.14 0.99 -14.45
N ILE A 375 -31.46 0.87 -13.30
CA ILE A 375 -31.30 -0.41 -12.59
C ILE A 375 -32.67 -0.96 -12.21
N PHE A 376 -33.51 -0.12 -11.59
CA PHE A 376 -34.84 -0.50 -11.12
C PHE A 376 -35.73 -1.03 -12.23
N ARG A 377 -35.85 -0.30 -13.35
CA ARG A 377 -36.59 -0.70 -14.55
C ARG A 377 -36.10 -2.04 -15.09
N THR A 378 -34.79 -2.21 -15.16
CA THR A 378 -34.17 -3.42 -15.72
C THR A 378 -34.49 -4.65 -14.89
N ILE A 379 -34.44 -4.53 -13.56
CA ILE A 379 -34.80 -5.62 -12.64
C ILE A 379 -36.26 -6.04 -12.82
N ILE A 380 -37.18 -5.08 -12.93
CA ILE A 380 -38.60 -5.34 -13.21
C ILE A 380 -38.77 -6.11 -14.52
N GLU A 381 -38.14 -5.64 -15.60
CA GLU A 381 -38.26 -6.28 -16.91
C GLU A 381 -37.61 -7.68 -16.94
N CYS A 382 -36.64 -7.95 -16.05
CA CYS A 382 -35.95 -9.22 -15.99
C CYS A 382 -36.61 -10.30 -15.12
N ARG A 383 -37.65 -10.02 -14.31
CA ARG A 383 -38.21 -11.02 -13.38
C ARG A 383 -37.24 -11.47 -12.29
N CYS A 384 -36.38 -10.55 -11.84
CA CYS A 384 -35.53 -10.74 -10.66
C CYS A 384 -36.33 -10.56 -9.37
N GLY A 385 -35.78 -11.04 -8.25
CA GLY A 385 -36.50 -11.09 -6.98
C GLY A 385 -36.80 -9.82 -6.22
N PHE A 386 -38.05 -9.74 -5.77
CA PHE A 386 -38.63 -8.60 -5.07
C PHE A 386 -38.40 -8.42 -3.56
N PRO A 387 -38.00 -9.42 -2.74
CA PRO A 387 -37.90 -9.21 -1.29
C PRO A 387 -36.96 -8.07 -0.90
N GLU A 388 -35.81 -7.98 -1.57
CA GLU A 388 -34.75 -6.99 -1.29
C GLU A 388 -35.07 -5.61 -1.90
N LEU A 389 -35.81 -5.55 -3.01
CA LEU A 389 -36.22 -4.28 -3.62
C LEU A 389 -37.32 -3.56 -2.84
N SER A 390 -38.20 -4.27 -2.12
CA SER A 390 -39.31 -3.64 -1.37
C SER A 390 -38.86 -2.61 -0.33
N GLY A 391 -37.74 -2.87 0.37
CA GLY A 391 -37.15 -1.92 1.32
C GLY A 391 -36.51 -0.71 0.65
N HIS A 392 -35.80 -0.92 -0.46
CA HIS A 392 -35.14 0.15 -1.22
C HIS A 392 -36.13 1.01 -2.02
N LEU A 393 -37.26 0.44 -2.44
CA LEU A 393 -38.42 1.15 -2.98
C LEU A 393 -38.99 2.12 -1.96
N LYS A 394 -39.22 1.67 -0.73
CA LYS A 394 -39.64 2.57 0.37
C LYS A 394 -38.61 3.66 0.62
N GLU A 395 -37.31 3.35 0.57
CA GLU A 395 -36.26 4.36 0.72
C GLU A 395 -36.26 5.40 -0.42
N LEU A 396 -36.35 4.96 -1.68
CA LEU A 396 -36.55 5.82 -2.85
C LEU A 396 -37.82 6.69 -2.67
N MET A 397 -38.94 6.10 -2.27
CA MET A 397 -40.19 6.84 -2.11
C MET A 397 -40.18 7.78 -0.89
N SER A 398 -39.32 7.53 0.11
CA SER A 398 -39.22 8.34 1.33
C SER A 398 -38.32 9.58 1.20
N LYS A 399 -37.57 9.70 0.11
CA LYS A 399 -36.70 10.86 -0.13
C LYS A 399 -37.49 11.94 -0.86
N GLU A 400 -37.37 13.19 -0.40
CA GLU A 400 -37.90 14.36 -1.11
C GLU A 400 -37.16 14.51 -2.43
N TYR A 401 -37.76 14.00 -3.50
CA TYR A 401 -37.34 14.25 -4.87
C TYR A 401 -38.17 15.40 -5.44
N ASP A 402 -37.56 16.21 -6.30
CA ASP A 402 -38.23 17.31 -6.99
C ASP A 402 -39.48 16.84 -7.74
N VAL A 403 -40.49 17.69 -7.86
CA VAL A 403 -41.83 17.37 -8.40
C VAL A 403 -41.76 16.84 -9.83
N ASP A 404 -40.81 17.32 -10.62
CA ASP A 404 -40.56 16.86 -11.99
C ASP A 404 -40.04 15.41 -12.03
N ASN A 405 -39.23 15.03 -11.03
CA ASN A 405 -38.71 13.68 -10.87
C ASN A 405 -39.83 12.69 -10.46
N LEU A 406 -40.70 13.07 -9.54
CA LEU A 406 -41.89 12.27 -9.14
C LEU A 406 -42.87 12.05 -10.31
N THR A 407 -43.07 13.06 -11.15
CA THR A 407 -43.91 12.97 -12.36
C THR A 407 -43.29 12.04 -13.41
N HIS A 408 -41.96 12.08 -13.56
CA HIS A 408 -41.24 11.16 -14.42
C HIS A 408 -41.27 9.71 -13.90
N TYR A 409 -41.12 9.51 -12.58
CA TYR A 409 -41.18 8.19 -11.93
C TYR A 409 -42.56 7.55 -12.04
N SER A 410 -43.62 8.33 -11.81
CA SER A 410 -45.01 7.86 -11.95
C SER A 410 -45.36 7.50 -13.40
N MET A 411 -44.95 8.28 -14.41
CA MET A 411 -45.21 7.95 -15.82
C MET A 411 -44.54 6.66 -16.29
N LEU A 412 -43.29 6.39 -15.87
CA LEU A 412 -42.57 5.15 -16.22
C LEU A 412 -43.14 3.91 -15.51
N ILE A 413 -43.60 4.06 -14.26
CA ILE A 413 -44.32 3.01 -13.53
C ILE A 413 -45.65 2.71 -14.21
N LEU A 414 -46.39 3.75 -14.63
CA LEU A 414 -47.65 3.63 -15.36
C LEU A 414 -47.48 2.98 -16.73
N GLU A 415 -46.40 3.28 -17.46
CA GLU A 415 -46.07 2.66 -18.77
C GLU A 415 -45.89 1.14 -18.66
N LYS A 416 -45.51 0.64 -17.48
CA LYS A 416 -45.27 -0.79 -17.22
C LYS A 416 -46.38 -1.45 -16.41
N LYS A 417 -47.46 -0.73 -16.10
CA LYS A 417 -48.59 -1.22 -15.29
C LYS A 417 -49.08 -2.60 -15.72
N GLU A 418 -49.22 -2.86 -17.03
CA GLU A 418 -49.67 -4.18 -17.52
C GLU A 418 -48.66 -5.30 -17.23
N THR A 419 -47.36 -5.06 -17.48
CA THR A 419 -46.29 -6.01 -17.14
C THR A 419 -46.21 -6.26 -15.63
N LEU A 420 -46.50 -5.24 -14.81
CA LEU A 420 -46.53 -5.34 -13.34
C LEU A 420 -47.78 -6.07 -12.83
N LEU A 421 -48.91 -5.95 -13.54
CA LEU A 421 -50.14 -6.69 -13.25
C LEU A 421 -50.00 -8.18 -13.60
N GLU A 422 -49.28 -8.53 -14.68
CA GLU A 422 -48.95 -9.93 -15.00
C GLU A 422 -48.19 -10.64 -13.86
N TYR A 423 -47.42 -9.90 -13.05
CA TYR A 423 -46.76 -10.46 -11.87
C TYR A 423 -47.73 -10.84 -10.75
N ARG A 424 -48.86 -10.13 -10.62
CA ARG A 424 -49.88 -10.44 -9.60
C ARG A 424 -50.40 -11.87 -9.73
N ASP A 425 -50.46 -12.36 -10.97
CA ASP A 425 -51.08 -13.63 -11.33
C ASP A 425 -50.06 -14.78 -11.49
N ASP A 426 -48.77 -14.53 -11.23
CA ASP A 426 -47.73 -15.57 -11.21
C ASP A 426 -47.84 -16.44 -9.94
N TYR A 427 -48.42 -17.64 -10.13
CA TYR A 427 -48.81 -18.58 -9.06
C TYR A 427 -47.66 -19.04 -8.15
N GLU A 428 -46.41 -19.05 -8.62
CA GLU A 428 -45.26 -19.55 -7.83
C GLU A 428 -44.72 -18.53 -6.81
N ASN A 429 -44.96 -17.22 -6.99
CA ASN A 429 -44.35 -16.15 -6.17
C ASN A 429 -45.33 -15.11 -5.62
N SER A 430 -46.63 -15.41 -5.66
CA SER A 430 -47.77 -14.52 -5.34
C SER A 430 -47.56 -13.59 -4.14
N ILE A 431 -47.09 -14.10 -2.99
CA ILE A 431 -46.94 -13.30 -1.75
C ILE A 431 -45.95 -12.13 -1.91
N ARG A 432 -44.85 -12.34 -2.65
CA ARG A 432 -43.83 -11.30 -2.86
C ARG A 432 -44.31 -10.22 -3.84
N HIS A 433 -45.16 -10.60 -4.79
CA HIS A 433 -45.72 -9.69 -5.78
C HIS A 433 -46.85 -8.82 -5.19
N TYR A 434 -47.62 -9.33 -4.24
CA TYR A 434 -48.66 -8.56 -3.53
C TYR A 434 -48.08 -7.38 -2.73
N SER A 435 -47.06 -7.60 -1.89
CA SER A 435 -46.43 -6.51 -1.13
C SER A 435 -45.76 -5.45 -2.02
N PHE A 436 -45.42 -5.83 -3.26
CA PHE A 436 -44.86 -4.93 -4.26
C PHE A 436 -45.93 -4.06 -4.93
N ILE A 437 -47.08 -4.65 -5.33
CA ILE A 437 -48.21 -3.87 -5.85
C ILE A 437 -48.75 -2.91 -4.79
N GLU A 438 -48.85 -3.34 -3.52
CA GLU A 438 -49.25 -2.44 -2.43
C GLU A 438 -48.29 -1.25 -2.26
N ALA A 439 -46.97 -1.46 -2.41
CA ALA A 439 -46.01 -0.36 -2.35
C ALA A 439 -46.14 0.61 -3.53
N LEU A 440 -46.61 0.15 -4.69
CA LEU A 440 -46.84 0.97 -5.88
C LEU A 440 -48.21 1.66 -5.88
N GLU A 441 -49.26 1.05 -5.32
CA GLU A 441 -50.59 1.66 -5.18
C GLU A 441 -50.62 2.82 -4.17
N ILE A 442 -49.58 2.92 -3.33
CA ILE A 442 -49.37 4.05 -2.41
C ILE A 442 -48.85 5.31 -3.16
N LEU A 443 -48.27 5.15 -4.36
CA LEU A 443 -47.88 6.24 -5.27
C LEU A 443 -49.08 6.71 -6.11
#